data_AF-W9C9S2-F1
#
_entry.id   AF-W9C9S2-F1
#
_cell.length_a   1.000
_cell.length_b   1.000
_cell.length_c   1.000
_cell.angle_alpha   90.00
_cell.angle_beta   90.00
_cell.angle_gamma   90.00
#
_symmetry.space_group_name_H-M   'P 1'
#
loop_
_entity.id
_entity.type
_entity.pdbx_description
1 polymer ?
#
loop_
_entity_poly.entity_id
_entity_poly.type
_entity_poly.pdbx_seq_one_letter_code
_entity_poly.pdbx_strand_id
1 'polypeptide(L)'
;MKFSSVLFALSTLTLSTALPVIRSPSISSLAHREGNSTLALIGNSTSSALSASSTSSDTIKPTTAINLEDLNEDVTTTKATSSSDSSRKSKVTAAQVKSAVSGFANDANTVSAALNKLPSMTDKSDIASLAGKAFNAESDEDSQRSVLLSAAGSAGSSANSKIVKNTPAVLNGLKAIMKNPSTSSVKSNVATIESARNPNILPSITELSNAALSAMSLSQTAQKFPATGSK
;
A
#
# COMPACT_ATOMS: atom_id res chain seq x y z
N MET A 1 41.69 -42.90 48.55
CA MET A 1 40.76 -42.83 47.40
C MET A 1 39.36 -42.62 47.96
N LYS A 2 38.78 -41.43 47.80
CA LYS A 2 37.46 -41.08 48.33
C LYS A 2 36.65 -40.40 47.22
N PHE A 3 35.46 -40.94 47.00
CA PHE A 3 34.46 -40.58 46.02
C PHE A 3 33.73 -39.30 46.41
N SER A 4 33.28 -38.52 45.42
CA SER A 4 32.11 -37.64 45.57
C SER A 4 31.46 -37.41 44.21
N SER A 5 30.42 -38.19 43.93
CA SER A 5 29.47 -37.97 42.84
C SER A 5 28.39 -37.00 43.33
N VAL A 6 28.21 -35.87 42.64
CA VAL A 6 27.13 -34.92 42.90
C VAL A 6 25.94 -35.29 42.02
N LEU A 7 24.86 -35.69 42.68
CA LEU A 7 23.57 -36.07 42.10
C LEU A 7 22.74 -34.80 41.88
N PHE A 8 22.50 -34.40 40.62
CA PHE A 8 21.56 -33.33 40.29
C PHE A 8 20.16 -33.94 40.11
N ALA A 9 19.26 -33.64 41.05
CA ALA A 9 17.85 -33.99 40.95
C ALA A 9 17.11 -32.96 40.07
N LEU A 10 16.60 -33.42 38.93
CA LEU A 10 15.81 -32.64 37.99
C LEU A 10 14.32 -32.79 38.38
N SER A 11 13.73 -31.76 39.01
CA SER A 11 12.29 -31.71 39.27
C SER A 11 11.59 -30.93 38.16
N THR A 12 10.83 -31.63 37.32
CA THR A 12 9.92 -31.01 36.33
C THR A 12 8.57 -30.73 36.98
N LEU A 13 8.30 -29.46 37.25
CA LEU A 13 7.00 -28.98 37.73
C LEU A 13 6.14 -28.60 36.52
N THR A 14 5.16 -29.44 36.18
CA THR A 14 4.16 -29.15 35.14
C THR A 14 2.90 -28.56 35.79
N LEU A 15 2.76 -27.24 35.73
CA LEU A 15 1.48 -26.56 35.99
C LEU A 15 0.73 -26.41 34.66
N SER A 16 -0.24 -27.29 34.40
CA SER A 16 -1.22 -27.10 33.32
C SER A 16 -2.45 -26.42 33.90
N THR A 17 -2.63 -25.13 33.60
CA THR A 17 -3.80 -24.35 34.00
C THR A 17 -4.86 -24.44 32.91
N ALA A 18 -6.05 -24.91 33.27
CA ALA A 18 -7.21 -24.94 32.39
C ALA A 18 -7.74 -23.52 32.15
N LEU A 19 -7.86 -23.13 30.87
CA LEU A 19 -8.48 -21.88 30.44
C LEU A 19 -10.01 -22.01 30.45
N PRO A 20 -10.77 -21.04 30.99
CA PRO A 20 -12.22 -21.00 30.80
C PRO A 20 -12.58 -20.54 29.37
N VAL A 21 -13.50 -21.28 28.75
CA VAL A 21 -14.16 -20.93 27.50
C VAL A 21 -15.17 -19.81 27.78
N ILE A 22 -14.83 -18.58 27.39
CA ILE A 22 -15.77 -17.45 27.37
C ILE A 22 -16.52 -17.51 26.05
N ARG A 23 -17.80 -17.92 26.11
CA ARG A 23 -18.76 -17.75 25.01
C ARG A 23 -19.26 -16.30 25.00
N SER A 24 -18.94 -15.55 23.95
CA SER A 24 -19.53 -14.24 23.71
C SER A 24 -20.99 -14.36 23.27
N PRO A 25 -21.92 -13.55 23.80
CA PRO A 25 -23.26 -13.45 23.25
C PRO A 25 -23.25 -12.68 21.92
N SER A 26 -23.98 -13.24 20.96
CA SER A 26 -24.31 -12.62 19.68
C SER A 26 -25.19 -11.40 19.93
N ILE A 27 -24.70 -10.21 19.62
CA ILE A 27 -25.52 -9.00 19.51
C ILE A 27 -25.67 -8.64 18.03
N SER A 28 -26.85 -8.94 17.51
CA SER A 28 -27.37 -8.35 16.29
C SER A 28 -27.49 -6.84 16.49
N SER A 29 -26.68 -6.05 15.78
CA SER A 29 -26.98 -4.63 15.54
C SER A 29 -26.91 -4.37 14.04
N LEU A 30 -28.10 -4.44 13.45
CA LEU A 30 -28.39 -4.07 12.08
C LEU A 30 -28.56 -2.54 12.06
N ALA A 31 -27.48 -1.82 11.76
CA ALA A 31 -27.54 -0.41 11.37
C ALA A 31 -26.95 -0.29 9.97
N HIS A 32 -27.75 -0.64 8.97
CA HIS A 32 -27.45 -0.29 7.59
C HIS A 32 -27.87 1.16 7.36
N ARG A 33 -26.83 1.99 7.35
CA ARG A 33 -26.80 3.39 6.96
C ARG A 33 -27.20 3.49 5.49
N GLU A 34 -28.28 4.21 5.21
CA GLU A 34 -28.69 4.57 3.85
C GLU A 34 -27.57 5.32 3.14
N GLY A 35 -27.11 4.75 2.03
CA GLY A 35 -26.19 5.39 1.11
C GLY A 35 -26.94 6.42 0.27
N ASN A 36 -26.68 7.70 0.50
CA ASN A 36 -27.01 8.74 -0.45
C ASN A 36 -25.88 8.83 -1.49
N SER A 37 -26.17 8.35 -2.69
CA SER A 37 -25.29 8.38 -3.86
C SER A 37 -25.22 9.79 -4.44
N THR A 38 -24.04 10.41 -4.39
CA THR A 38 -23.79 11.69 -5.06
C THR A 38 -23.61 11.45 -6.56
N LEU A 39 -24.73 11.43 -7.28
CA LEU A 39 -24.80 11.62 -8.73
C LEU A 39 -24.63 13.11 -9.03
N ALA A 40 -23.45 13.53 -9.48
CA ALA A 40 -23.24 14.88 -9.99
C ALA A 40 -23.90 14.98 -11.37
N LEU A 41 -25.12 15.52 -11.39
CA LEU A 41 -25.88 15.87 -12.59
C LEU A 41 -25.69 17.36 -12.90
N ILE A 42 -25.39 17.61 -14.17
CA ILE A 42 -25.25 18.87 -14.88
C ILE A 42 -26.40 19.84 -14.58
N GLY A 43 -26.11 21.13 -14.33
CA GLY A 43 -27.14 22.15 -14.08
C GLY A 43 -26.63 23.59 -13.95
N ASN A 44 -26.32 24.19 -15.10
CA ASN A 44 -26.47 25.61 -15.47
C ASN A 44 -27.65 26.31 -14.73
N SER A 45 -27.71 27.58 -14.31
CA SER A 45 -27.15 28.86 -14.77
C SER A 45 -27.55 30.02 -13.81
N THR A 46 -26.87 31.18 -13.93
CA THR A 46 -27.33 32.60 -13.70
C THR A 46 -27.78 33.03 -12.29
N SER A 47 -27.31 34.14 -11.66
CA SER A 47 -27.27 35.52 -12.18
C SER A 47 -26.40 36.48 -11.32
N SER A 48 -25.55 37.27 -11.99
CA SER A 48 -25.29 38.73 -11.88
C SER A 48 -25.05 39.46 -10.54
N ALA A 49 -23.86 40.10 -10.42
CA ALA A 49 -23.65 41.57 -10.46
C ALA A 49 -22.15 41.90 -10.24
N LEU A 50 -21.39 42.28 -11.29
CA LEU A 50 -21.01 43.65 -11.67
C LEU A 50 -19.99 44.35 -10.73
N SER A 51 -18.73 44.46 -11.18
CA SER A 51 -18.07 45.77 -11.40
C SER A 51 -16.77 45.61 -12.21
N ALA A 52 -16.56 46.56 -13.10
CA ALA A 52 -15.65 46.54 -14.24
C ALA A 52 -14.23 47.04 -13.93
N SER A 53 -13.25 46.61 -14.73
CA SER A 53 -12.26 47.50 -15.34
C SER A 53 -11.57 46.80 -16.52
N SER A 54 -11.58 47.48 -17.66
CA SER A 54 -11.05 47.10 -18.95
C SER A 54 -9.65 47.66 -19.17
N THR A 55 -8.74 46.89 -19.76
CA THR A 55 -7.93 47.30 -20.95
C THR A 55 -7.12 46.13 -21.50
N SER A 56 -7.11 46.09 -22.83
CA SER A 56 -6.62 45.10 -23.78
C SER A 56 -5.08 44.93 -23.82
N SER A 57 -4.59 43.74 -24.16
CA SER A 57 -4.01 43.42 -25.47
C SER A 57 -3.11 42.18 -25.48
N ASP A 58 -3.29 41.40 -26.55
CA ASP A 58 -2.38 40.47 -27.22
C ASP A 58 -2.10 39.05 -26.67
N THR A 59 -2.73 38.08 -27.37
CA THR A 59 -2.12 36.97 -28.15
C THR A 59 -1.05 36.14 -27.41
N ILE A 60 -1.23 34.84 -27.09
CA ILE A 60 -1.24 33.68 -28.01
C ILE A 60 -1.82 32.45 -27.26
N LYS A 61 -2.74 31.73 -27.91
CA LYS A 61 -3.32 30.43 -27.52
C LYS A 61 -2.54 29.29 -28.18
N PRO A 62 -2.08 28.25 -27.47
CA PRO A 62 -1.62 27.02 -28.12
C PRO A 62 -2.83 26.11 -28.42
N THR A 63 -3.05 25.86 -29.70
CA THR A 63 -4.07 24.95 -30.23
C THR A 63 -3.47 23.55 -30.37
N THR A 64 -3.90 22.61 -29.53
CA THR A 64 -3.74 21.18 -29.80
C THR A 64 -5.09 20.51 -29.55
N ALA A 65 -5.98 20.60 -30.54
CA ALA A 65 -7.19 19.79 -30.59
C ALA A 65 -6.79 18.38 -31.05
N ILE A 66 -7.02 17.38 -30.21
CA ILE A 66 -7.00 15.97 -30.60
C ILE A 66 -8.36 15.69 -31.24
N ASN A 67 -8.38 15.50 -32.56
CA ASN A 67 -9.58 15.05 -33.29
C ASN A 67 -9.98 13.67 -32.76
N LEU A 68 -11.27 13.48 -32.48
CA LEU A 68 -11.85 12.29 -31.86
C LEU A 68 -12.55 11.40 -32.90
N GLU A 69 -12.26 11.60 -34.18
CA GLU A 69 -12.94 10.92 -35.30
C GLU A 69 -12.11 9.82 -36.01
N ASP A 70 -10.90 9.47 -35.55
CA ASP A 70 -9.99 8.55 -36.29
C ASP A 70 -9.88 7.13 -35.70
N LEU A 71 -10.96 6.57 -35.15
CA LEU A 71 -10.98 5.19 -34.61
C LEU A 71 -12.16 4.35 -35.10
N ASN A 72 -12.54 4.48 -36.37
CA ASN A 72 -13.51 3.59 -36.99
C ASN A 72 -13.06 3.18 -38.39
N GLU A 73 -12.62 1.92 -38.51
CA GLU A 73 -12.47 1.02 -39.68
C GLU A 73 -11.14 0.24 -39.49
N ASP A 74 -11.15 -0.99 -38.99
CA ASP A 74 -11.39 -2.18 -39.82
C ASP A 74 -11.91 -3.35 -38.95
N VAL A 75 -13.08 -3.87 -39.33
CA VAL A 75 -13.77 -4.99 -38.71
C VAL A 75 -13.37 -6.25 -39.46
N THR A 76 -12.47 -7.05 -38.89
CA THR A 76 -12.34 -8.46 -39.27
C THR A 76 -12.93 -9.36 -38.20
N THR A 77 -14.03 -9.98 -38.62
CA THR A 77 -14.97 -10.85 -37.94
C THR A 77 -14.27 -12.05 -37.26
N THR A 78 -14.16 -12.01 -35.93
CA THR A 78 -13.99 -13.23 -35.12
C THR A 78 -15.14 -13.38 -34.14
N LYS A 79 -16.11 -14.19 -34.58
CA LYS A 79 -17.17 -14.90 -33.86
C LYS A 79 -17.11 -14.76 -32.33
N ALA A 80 -17.96 -13.89 -31.80
CA ALA A 80 -18.28 -13.84 -30.38
C ALA A 80 -19.05 -15.11 -29.97
N THR A 81 -18.38 -16.03 -29.28
CA THR A 81 -19.07 -17.05 -28.48
C THR A 81 -19.46 -16.40 -27.16
N SER A 82 -20.73 -16.04 -27.05
CA SER A 82 -21.40 -15.65 -25.82
C SER A 82 -21.47 -16.84 -24.86
N SER A 83 -20.43 -17.01 -24.06
CA SER A 83 -20.49 -17.87 -22.87
C SER A 83 -20.96 -17.03 -21.68
N SER A 84 -22.27 -17.07 -21.46
CA SER A 84 -22.89 -16.87 -20.16
C SER A 84 -22.34 -17.92 -19.19
N ASP A 85 -21.38 -17.52 -18.35
CA ASP A 85 -20.89 -18.33 -17.24
C ASP A 85 -20.78 -17.45 -15.99
N SER A 86 -21.74 -17.67 -15.11
CA SER A 86 -21.85 -17.18 -13.74
C SER A 86 -20.77 -17.82 -12.86
N SER A 87 -19.50 -17.44 -13.05
CA SER A 87 -18.37 -17.80 -12.16
C SER A 87 -17.11 -16.94 -12.36
N ARG A 88 -17.22 -15.70 -12.87
CA ARG A 88 -16.06 -14.82 -13.12
C ARG A 88 -15.43 -14.32 -11.83
N LYS A 89 -14.52 -15.12 -11.28
CA LYS A 89 -13.38 -14.62 -10.50
C LYS A 89 -12.67 -13.60 -11.40
N SER A 90 -12.83 -12.31 -11.10
CA SER A 90 -12.26 -11.22 -11.91
C SER A 90 -10.77 -11.47 -12.10
N LYS A 91 -10.37 -11.86 -13.32
CA LYS A 91 -8.99 -12.16 -13.66
C LYS A 91 -8.25 -10.82 -13.74
N VAL A 92 -7.19 -10.66 -12.95
CA VAL A 92 -6.35 -9.46 -12.97
C VAL A 92 -5.83 -9.22 -14.39
N THR A 93 -5.96 -7.99 -14.87
CA THR A 93 -5.54 -7.57 -16.22
C THR A 93 -4.11 -7.02 -16.22
N ALA A 94 -3.46 -7.00 -17.39
CA ALA A 94 -2.10 -6.46 -17.53
C ALA A 94 -2.03 -4.97 -17.15
N ALA A 95 -3.09 -4.20 -17.43
CA ALA A 95 -3.20 -2.80 -17.04
C ALA A 95 -3.25 -2.65 -15.51
N GLN A 96 -4.03 -3.49 -14.81
CA GLN A 96 -4.07 -3.50 -13.34
C GLN A 96 -2.71 -3.87 -12.75
N VAL A 97 -2.00 -4.85 -13.32
CA VAL A 97 -0.64 -5.21 -12.86
C VAL A 97 0.32 -4.03 -13.03
N LYS A 98 0.36 -3.39 -14.22
CA LYS A 98 1.24 -2.23 -14.44
C LYS A 98 0.93 -1.09 -13.48
N SER A 99 -0.35 -0.77 -13.28
CA SER A 99 -0.78 0.24 -12.32
C SER A 99 -0.35 -0.12 -10.90
N ALA A 100 -0.50 -1.38 -10.50
CA ALA A 100 -0.12 -1.83 -9.17
C ALA A 100 1.39 -1.81 -8.95
N VAL A 101 2.20 -2.16 -9.97
CA VAL A 101 3.67 -2.02 -9.89
C VAL A 101 4.07 -0.56 -9.69
N SER A 102 3.49 0.36 -10.46
CA SER A 102 3.77 1.80 -10.32
C SER A 102 3.28 2.35 -8.98
N GLY A 103 2.09 1.97 -8.54
CA GLY A 103 1.54 2.34 -7.23
C GLY A 103 2.45 1.88 -6.11
N PHE A 104 2.83 0.60 -6.11
CA PHE A 104 3.70 0.03 -5.08
C PHE A 104 5.06 0.74 -5.02
N ALA A 105 5.63 1.10 -6.18
CA ALA A 105 6.86 1.86 -6.21
C ALA A 105 6.71 3.29 -5.66
N ASN A 106 5.61 3.98 -5.98
CA ASN A 106 5.35 5.33 -5.48
C ASN A 106 5.15 5.36 -3.97
N ASP A 107 4.40 4.40 -3.44
CA ASP A 107 4.16 4.25 -2.01
C ASP A 107 5.49 3.93 -1.30
N ALA A 108 6.25 2.98 -1.84
CA ALA A 108 7.55 2.61 -1.28
C ALA A 108 8.56 3.76 -1.29
N ASN A 109 8.55 4.59 -2.32
CA ASN A 109 9.36 5.80 -2.40
C ASN A 109 8.89 6.86 -1.38
N THR A 110 7.59 7.00 -1.18
CA THR A 110 7.01 7.93 -0.18
C THR A 110 7.44 7.55 1.23
N VAL A 111 7.31 6.27 1.60
CA VAL A 111 7.76 5.76 2.90
C VAL A 111 9.28 5.95 3.04
N SER A 112 10.05 5.63 2.01
CA SER A 112 11.52 5.76 2.05
C SER A 112 11.98 7.20 2.23
N ALA A 113 11.36 8.14 1.52
CA ALA A 113 11.64 9.56 1.64
C ALA A 113 11.31 10.08 3.05
N ALA A 114 10.19 9.65 3.63
CA ALA A 114 9.82 10.00 4.99
C ALA A 114 10.84 9.47 6.01
N LEU A 115 11.23 8.20 5.93
CA LEU A 115 12.21 7.59 6.85
C LEU A 115 13.58 8.27 6.77
N ASN A 116 14.01 8.70 5.58
CA ASN A 116 15.27 9.42 5.41
C ASN A 116 15.22 10.88 5.92
N LYS A 117 14.03 11.45 6.05
CA LYS A 117 13.82 12.84 6.47
C LYS A 117 13.50 12.99 7.96
N LEU A 118 12.65 12.12 8.50
CA LEU A 118 12.18 12.16 9.90
C LEU A 118 13.31 12.36 10.93
N PRO A 119 14.46 11.66 10.87
CA PRO A 119 15.54 11.82 11.85
C PRO A 119 16.15 13.23 11.92
N SER A 120 15.98 14.05 10.87
CA SER A 120 16.49 15.43 10.81
C SER A 120 15.50 16.48 11.27
N MET A 121 14.26 16.09 11.61
CA MET A 121 13.19 17.01 11.95
C MET A 121 13.11 17.23 13.47
N THR A 122 12.73 18.45 13.85
CA THR A 122 12.54 18.86 15.25
C THR A 122 11.10 19.28 15.54
N ASP A 123 10.41 19.81 14.53
CA ASP A 123 9.03 20.29 14.66
C ASP A 123 8.04 19.13 14.80
N LYS A 124 7.39 19.08 15.96
CA LYS A 124 6.48 17.98 16.34
C LYS A 124 5.31 17.83 15.36
N SER A 125 4.75 18.94 14.91
CA SER A 125 3.64 18.94 13.94
C SER A 125 4.08 18.32 12.61
N ASP A 126 5.24 18.72 12.11
CA ASP A 126 5.75 18.23 10.83
C ASP A 126 6.17 16.77 10.91
N ILE A 127 6.74 16.33 12.05
CA ILE A 127 7.05 14.93 12.32
C ILE A 127 5.77 14.08 12.26
N ALA A 128 4.72 14.51 12.95
CA ALA A 128 3.45 13.79 12.97
C ALA A 128 2.81 13.74 11.58
N SER A 129 2.84 14.86 10.86
CA SER A 129 2.31 14.97 9.49
C SER A 129 3.06 14.06 8.51
N LEU A 130 4.40 14.10 8.52
CA LEU A 130 5.21 13.28 7.63
C LEU A 130 5.10 11.79 7.95
N ALA A 131 5.07 11.43 9.23
CA ALA A 131 4.82 10.06 9.66
C ALA A 131 3.43 9.57 9.25
N GLY A 132 2.41 10.43 9.34
CA GLY A 132 1.06 10.15 8.85
C GLY A 132 1.00 9.91 7.35
N LYS A 133 1.71 10.73 6.56
CA LYS A 133 1.84 10.53 5.10
C LYS A 133 2.47 9.17 4.79
N ALA A 134 3.55 8.82 5.47
CA ALA A 134 4.20 7.51 5.29
C ALA A 134 3.29 6.36 5.74
N PHE A 135 2.52 6.53 6.81
CA PHE A 135 1.59 5.52 7.31
C PHE A 135 0.50 5.21 6.29
N ASN A 136 -0.04 6.24 5.63
CA ASN A 136 -1.04 6.06 4.58
C ASN A 136 -0.44 5.34 3.37
N ALA A 137 0.76 5.75 2.92
CA ALA A 137 1.44 5.07 1.83
C ALA A 137 1.70 3.58 2.13
N GLU A 138 2.24 3.25 3.30
CA GLU A 138 2.46 1.85 3.71
C GLU A 138 1.14 1.07 3.85
N SER A 139 0.04 1.73 4.22
CA SER A 139 -1.29 1.10 4.23
C SER A 139 -1.78 0.79 2.80
N ASP A 140 -1.54 1.71 1.87
CA ASP A 140 -1.95 1.57 0.46
C ASP A 140 -1.13 0.50 -0.27
N GLU A 141 0.12 0.23 0.16
CA GLU A 141 0.97 -0.87 -0.33
C GLU A 141 0.25 -2.23 -0.28
N ASP A 142 -0.65 -2.48 0.69
CA ASP A 142 -1.40 -3.74 0.80
C ASP A 142 -2.37 -3.97 -0.38
N SER A 143 -2.99 -2.88 -0.87
CA SER A 143 -3.88 -2.94 -2.02
C SER A 143 -3.13 -3.34 -3.29
N GLN A 144 -1.93 -2.77 -3.49
CA GLN A 144 -1.06 -3.09 -4.61
C GLN A 144 -0.52 -4.51 -4.50
N ARG A 145 -0.06 -4.90 -3.30
CA ARG A 145 0.39 -6.26 -2.99
C ARG A 145 -0.67 -7.30 -3.36
N SER A 146 -1.93 -7.07 -3.02
CA SER A 146 -3.03 -8.00 -3.30
C SER A 146 -3.24 -8.24 -4.80
N VAL A 147 -3.21 -7.17 -5.60
CA VAL A 147 -3.31 -7.26 -7.07
C VAL A 147 -2.12 -8.01 -7.66
N LEU A 148 -0.91 -7.67 -7.22
CA LEU A 148 0.32 -8.28 -7.72
C LEU A 148 0.45 -9.74 -7.33
N LEU A 149 0.09 -10.12 -6.10
CA LEU A 149 0.05 -11.52 -5.67
C LEU A 149 -0.96 -12.32 -6.50
N SER A 150 -2.14 -11.74 -6.75
CA SER A 150 -3.17 -12.39 -7.55
C SER A 150 -2.72 -12.66 -8.99
N ALA A 151 -1.88 -11.79 -9.56
CA ALA A 151 -1.28 -11.99 -10.87
C ALA A 151 -0.06 -12.93 -10.84
N ALA A 152 0.84 -12.78 -9.86
CA ALA A 152 2.06 -13.57 -9.72
C ALA A 152 1.80 -15.03 -9.34
N GLY A 153 0.70 -15.31 -8.63
CA GLY A 153 0.39 -16.63 -8.11
C GLY A 153 1.49 -17.15 -7.18
N SER A 154 1.83 -18.43 -7.33
CA SER A 154 2.84 -19.10 -6.48
C SER A 154 4.24 -18.51 -6.59
N ALA A 155 4.59 -17.92 -7.74
CA ALA A 155 5.89 -17.28 -7.96
C ALA A 155 6.11 -16.07 -7.02
N GLY A 156 5.03 -15.42 -6.58
CA GLY A 156 5.09 -14.27 -5.67
C GLY A 156 4.99 -14.63 -4.18
N SER A 157 4.73 -15.88 -3.81
CA SER A 157 4.37 -16.26 -2.44
C SER A 157 5.44 -15.94 -1.39
N SER A 158 6.71 -16.18 -1.71
CA SER A 158 7.83 -15.92 -0.79
C SER A 158 7.99 -14.43 -0.50
N ALA A 159 8.06 -13.61 -1.55
CA ALA A 159 8.11 -12.15 -1.45
C ALA A 159 6.90 -11.59 -0.69
N ASN A 160 5.70 -12.06 -1.03
CA ASN A 160 4.47 -11.66 -0.36
C ASN A 160 4.49 -11.98 1.14
N SER A 161 4.95 -13.17 1.53
CA SER A 161 5.04 -13.56 2.93
C SER A 161 5.95 -12.62 3.72
N LYS A 162 7.09 -12.23 3.14
CA LYS A 162 8.00 -11.27 3.77
C LYS A 162 7.36 -9.88 3.93
N ILE A 163 6.62 -9.40 2.93
CA ILE A 163 5.91 -8.12 3.03
C ILE A 163 4.90 -8.17 4.18
N VAL A 164 3.94 -9.10 4.13
CA VAL A 164 2.87 -9.24 5.14
C VAL A 164 3.43 -9.42 6.55
N LYS A 165 4.51 -10.19 6.71
CA LYS A 165 5.13 -10.43 8.03
C LYS A 165 5.77 -9.17 8.63
N ASN A 166 6.32 -8.28 7.81
CA ASN A 166 7.14 -7.16 8.27
C ASN A 166 6.40 -5.80 8.24
N THR A 167 5.40 -5.61 7.39
CA THR A 167 4.57 -4.39 7.32
C THR A 167 3.97 -3.97 8.69
N PRO A 168 3.53 -4.87 9.59
CA PRO A 168 3.08 -4.46 10.92
C PRO A 168 4.12 -3.70 11.74
N ALA A 169 5.41 -4.02 11.60
CA ALA A 169 6.48 -3.27 12.29
C ALA A 169 6.59 -1.84 11.74
N VAL A 170 6.42 -1.67 10.43
CA VAL A 170 6.44 -0.36 9.76
C VAL A 170 5.26 0.49 10.23
N LEU A 171 4.04 -0.02 10.10
CA LEU A 171 2.81 0.67 10.48
C LEU A 171 2.79 1.02 11.98
N ASN A 172 3.22 0.10 12.84
CA ASN A 172 3.27 0.35 14.28
C ASN A 172 4.31 1.43 14.63
N GLY A 173 5.49 1.41 14.01
CA GLY A 173 6.51 2.42 14.21
C GLY A 173 6.06 3.81 13.77
N LEU A 174 5.48 3.93 12.58
CA LEU A 174 4.95 5.20 12.05
C LEU A 174 3.81 5.73 12.94
N LYS A 175 2.90 4.86 13.36
CA LYS A 175 1.81 5.21 14.29
C LYS A 175 2.34 5.66 15.66
N ALA A 176 3.43 5.06 16.15
CA ALA A 176 4.06 5.49 17.40
C ALA A 176 4.70 6.88 17.27
N ILE A 177 5.34 7.18 16.14
CA ILE A 177 5.87 8.52 15.83
C ILE A 177 4.73 9.54 15.78
N MET A 178 3.60 9.23 15.12
CA MET A 178 2.44 10.12 15.07
C MET A 178 1.88 10.43 16.47
N LYS A 179 1.82 9.42 17.36
CA LYS A 179 1.32 9.58 18.74
C LYS A 179 2.27 10.34 19.65
N ASN A 180 3.57 10.17 19.45
CA ASN A 180 4.61 10.84 20.21
C ASN A 180 5.68 11.38 19.24
N PRO A 181 5.46 12.56 18.64
CA PRO A 181 6.34 13.12 17.62
C PRO A 181 7.57 13.83 18.21
N SER A 182 8.31 13.13 19.07
CA SER A 182 9.58 13.60 19.64
C SER A 182 10.77 13.00 18.91
N THR A 183 11.92 13.69 18.92
CA THR A 183 13.16 13.21 18.29
C THR A 183 13.61 11.85 18.82
N SER A 184 13.44 11.59 20.12
CA SER A 184 13.73 10.30 20.74
C SER A 184 12.84 9.18 20.20
N SER A 185 11.52 9.44 20.10
CA SER A 185 10.55 8.51 19.52
C SER A 185 10.83 8.25 18.04
N VAL A 186 11.16 9.29 17.27
CA VAL A 186 11.56 9.15 15.86
C VAL A 186 12.77 8.24 15.74
N LYS A 187 13.84 8.48 16.51
CA LYS A 187 15.08 7.71 16.42
C LYS A 187 14.85 6.21 16.67
N SER A 188 14.13 5.85 17.73
CA SER A 188 13.89 4.45 18.09
C SER A 188 12.96 3.74 17.10
N ASN A 189 11.88 4.40 16.68
CA ASN A 189 10.93 3.82 15.74
C ASN A 189 11.50 3.72 14.33
N VAL A 190 12.21 4.74 13.83
CA VAL A 190 12.85 4.68 12.50
C VAL A 190 13.84 3.51 12.42
N ALA A 191 14.70 3.31 13.43
CA ALA A 191 15.62 2.17 13.44
C ALA A 191 14.87 0.82 13.41
N THR A 192 13.76 0.71 14.13
CA THR A 192 12.91 -0.49 14.13
C THR A 192 12.30 -0.73 12.75
N ILE A 193 11.74 0.33 12.14
CA ILE A 193 11.15 0.28 10.80
C ILE A 193 12.19 -0.16 9.77
N GLU A 194 13.37 0.45 9.78
CA GLU A 194 14.47 0.17 8.86
C GLU A 194 14.93 -1.30 8.95
N SER A 195 15.05 -1.84 10.16
CA SER A 195 15.44 -3.24 10.39
C SER A 195 14.45 -4.24 9.78
N ALA A 196 13.17 -3.91 9.76
CA ALA A 196 12.14 -4.73 9.14
C ALA A 196 12.11 -4.50 7.61
N ARG A 197 12.15 -3.24 7.20
CA ARG A 197 11.85 -2.82 5.82
C ARG A 197 12.99 -3.05 4.85
N ASN A 198 14.22 -2.69 5.22
CA ASN A 198 15.38 -2.73 4.32
C ASN A 198 15.71 -4.16 3.85
N PRO A 199 15.86 -5.17 4.72
CA PRO A 199 16.21 -6.52 4.28
C PRO A 199 15.01 -7.35 3.80
N ASN A 200 13.79 -7.02 4.24
CA ASN A 200 12.62 -7.88 3.96
C ASN A 200 11.61 -7.28 3.00
N ILE A 201 11.22 -6.02 3.16
CA ILE A 201 10.10 -5.44 2.39
C ILE A 201 10.61 -4.92 1.05
N LEU A 202 11.60 -4.02 1.05
CA LEU A 202 12.11 -3.39 -0.18
C LEU A 202 12.50 -4.37 -1.29
N PRO A 203 13.33 -5.41 -1.04
CA PRO A 203 13.63 -6.39 -2.08
C PRO A 203 12.40 -7.21 -2.49
N SER A 204 11.49 -7.50 -1.56
CA SER A 204 10.27 -8.27 -1.84
C SER A 204 9.26 -7.52 -2.69
N ILE A 205 9.19 -6.18 -2.58
CA ILE A 205 8.38 -5.34 -3.47
C ILE A 205 8.84 -5.53 -4.92
N THR A 206 10.16 -5.49 -5.13
CA THR A 206 10.76 -5.68 -6.46
C THR A 206 10.47 -7.10 -6.98
N GLU A 207 10.69 -8.12 -6.15
CA GLU A 207 10.50 -9.54 -6.48
C GLU A 207 9.04 -9.85 -6.84
N LEU A 208 8.09 -9.39 -6.01
CA LEU A 208 6.66 -9.60 -6.24
C LEU A 208 6.18 -8.89 -7.52
N SER A 209 6.63 -7.66 -7.73
CA SER A 209 6.28 -6.86 -8.91
C SER A 209 6.79 -7.52 -10.20
N ASN A 210 8.05 -7.98 -10.21
CA ASN A 210 8.62 -8.67 -11.37
C ASN A 210 7.98 -10.04 -11.60
N ALA A 211 7.62 -10.77 -10.55
CA ALA A 211 6.87 -12.02 -10.68
C ALA A 211 5.50 -11.79 -11.33
N ALA A 212 4.78 -10.74 -10.92
CA ALA A 212 3.49 -10.37 -11.51
C ALA A 212 3.62 -9.93 -12.98
N LEU A 213 4.62 -9.10 -13.31
CA LEU A 213 4.91 -8.70 -14.69
C LEU A 213 5.24 -9.91 -15.56
N SER A 214 6.08 -10.82 -15.07
CA SER A 214 6.47 -12.04 -15.77
C SER A 214 5.28 -12.96 -16.03
N ALA A 215 4.37 -13.11 -15.07
CA ALA A 215 3.15 -13.92 -15.23
C ALA A 215 2.22 -13.36 -16.32
N MET A 216 2.33 -12.06 -16.62
CA MET A 216 1.58 -11.38 -17.68
C MET A 216 2.37 -11.27 -18.99
N SER A 217 3.53 -11.94 -19.11
CA SER A 217 4.45 -11.82 -20.27
C SER A 217 4.90 -10.38 -20.55
N LEU A 218 5.05 -9.58 -19.49
CA LEU A 218 5.55 -8.21 -19.55
C LEU A 218 7.02 -8.13 -19.13
N SER A 219 7.73 -7.12 -19.60
CA SER A 219 9.12 -6.86 -19.20
C SER A 219 9.22 -6.55 -17.70
N GLN A 220 10.16 -7.21 -17.02
CA GLN A 220 10.47 -7.03 -15.60
C GLN A 220 11.14 -5.67 -15.36
N THR A 221 10.33 -4.66 -15.09
CA THR A 221 10.73 -3.26 -14.98
C THR A 221 10.53 -2.69 -13.58
N ALA A 222 10.27 -3.54 -12.59
CA ALA A 222 10.06 -3.09 -11.22
C ALA A 222 11.29 -2.37 -10.67
N GLN A 223 11.06 -1.22 -10.03
CA GLN A 223 12.10 -0.40 -9.42
C GLN A 223 12.82 -1.19 -8.31
N LYS A 224 14.15 -1.05 -8.24
CA LYS A 224 14.93 -1.45 -7.06
C LYS A 224 15.02 -0.29 -6.08
N PHE A 225 14.83 -0.56 -4.81
CA PHE A 225 14.83 0.48 -3.77
C PHE A 225 16.14 0.46 -2.99
N PRO A 226 16.81 1.61 -2.80
CA PRO A 226 17.93 1.71 -1.88
C PRO A 226 17.44 1.58 -0.43
N ALA A 227 18.32 1.12 0.46
CA ALA A 227 18.03 1.08 1.89
C ALA A 227 17.84 2.50 2.46
N THR A 228 16.88 2.65 3.38
CA THR A 228 16.69 3.88 4.14
C THR A 228 17.68 3.96 5.31
N GLY A 229 17.99 5.18 5.77
CA GLY A 229 18.90 5.40 6.91
C GLY A 229 20.39 5.26 6.56
N SER A 230 20.72 4.97 5.31
CA SER A 230 22.10 4.97 4.80
C SER A 230 22.49 6.41 4.44
N LYS A 231 23.13 7.12 5.38
CA LYS A 231 23.82 8.39 5.13
C LYS A 231 25.26 8.28 5.59
#